data_AF-A0A7V5N1P4-F1
#
_entry.id   AF-A0A7V5N1P4-F1
#
_cell.length_a   1.000
_cell.length_b   1.000
_cell.length_c   1.000
_cell.angle_alpha   90.00
_cell.angle_beta   90.00
_cell.angle_gamma   90.00
#
_symmetry.space_group_name_H-M   'P 1'
#
loop_
_entity.id
_entity.type
_entity.pdbx_description
1 polymer ?
#
loop_
_entity_poly.entity_id
_entity_poly.type
_entity_poly.pdbx_seq_one_letter_code
_entity_poly.pdbx_strand_id
1 'polypeptide(L)' 'MTKIAILGCKRIQDQLCVACAKCLKGLSLREGEFSRYKDEEVELVALGNC' A
#
# COMPACT_ATOMS: atom_id res chain seq x y z
N MET A 1 13.61 -9.20 3.93
CA MET A 1 13.03 -8.10 3.15
C MET A 1 11.87 -8.66 2.32
N THR A 2 10.67 -8.17 2.59
CA THR A 2 9.42 -8.63 1.99
C THR A 2 8.98 -7.64 0.93
N LYS A 3 8.85 -8.12 -0.32
CA LYS A 3 8.47 -7.29 -1.46
C LYS A 3 6.95 -7.36 -1.66
N ILE A 4 6.31 -6.20 -1.72
CA ILE A 4 4.85 -6.12 -1.88
C ILE A 4 4.46 -5.25 -3.07
N ALA A 5 3.40 -5.68 -3.76
CA ALA A 5 2.71 -4.89 -4.76
C ALA A 5 1.28 -4.65 -4.28
N ILE A 6 0.78 -3.43 -4.45
CA ILE A 6 -0.58 -3.05 -4.07
C ILE A 6 -1.42 -2.94 -5.35
N LEU A 7 -2.51 -3.70 -5.42
CA LEU A 7 -3.46 -3.67 -6.52
C LEU A 7 -4.81 -3.13 -6.01
N GLY A 8 -5.20 -1.97 -6.52
CA GLY A 8 -6.49 -1.33 -6.22
C GLY A 8 -7.56 -1.61 -7.29
N CYS A 9 -8.83 -1.49 -6.90
CA CYS A 9 -9.92 -1.40 -7.88
C CYS A 9 -9.94 0.01 -8.48
N LYS A 10 -9.88 0.13 -9.81
CA LYS A 10 -9.88 1.43 -10.51
C LYS A 10 -11.13 2.28 -10.25
N ARG A 11 -12.26 1.63 -9.91
CA ARG A 11 -13.53 2.32 -9.59
C ARG A 11 -13.51 2.99 -8.21
N ILE A 12 -12.62 2.55 -7.31
CA ILE A 12 -12.54 3.03 -5.92
C ILE A 12 -11.29 3.90 -5.73
N GLN A 13 -10.21 3.57 -6.43
CA GLN A 13 -8.96 4.30 -6.33
C GLN A 13 -9.06 5.64 -7.05
N ASP A 14 -8.70 6.71 -6.34
CA ASP A 14 -8.61 8.04 -6.91
C ASP A 14 -7.53 8.09 -8.02
N GLN A 15 -7.77 8.90 -9.06
CA GLN A 15 -6.86 9.02 -10.21
C GLN A 15 -5.51 9.63 -9.81
N LEU A 16 -5.52 10.56 -8.85
CA LEU A 16 -4.30 11.10 -8.25
C LEU A 16 -4.01 10.43 -6.91
N CYS A 17 -3.06 9.50 -6.94
CA CYS A 17 -2.57 8.81 -5.75
C CYS A 17 -1.76 9.72 -4.78
N VAL A 18 -1.63 11.01 -5.09
CA VAL A 18 -1.06 12.03 -4.20
C VAL A 18 -2.04 12.33 -3.03
N ALA A 19 -3.35 12.33 -3.29
CA ALA A 19 -4.38 12.51 -2.26
C ALA A 19 -4.76 11.19 -1.56
N CYS A 20 -4.61 10.05 -2.25
CA CYS A 20 -4.91 8.71 -1.74
C CYS A 20 -3.71 8.01 -1.08
N ALA A 21 -2.77 8.77 -0.50
CA ALA A 21 -1.61 8.23 0.21
C ALA A 21 -1.94 7.36 1.44
N LYS A 22 -3.22 6.99 1.64
CA LYS A 22 -3.69 6.10 2.71
C LYS A 22 -3.00 4.75 2.69
N CYS A 23 -2.79 4.14 1.52
CA CYS A 23 -2.07 2.87 1.42
C CYS A 23 -0.59 3.02 1.82
N LEU A 24 0.07 4.10 1.39
CA LEU A 24 1.46 4.40 1.75
C LEU A 24 1.60 4.73 3.24
N LYS A 25 0.66 5.51 3.79
CA LYS A 25 0.59 5.85 5.21
C LYS A 25 0.32 4.61 6.06
N GLY A 26 -0.67 3.80 5.69
CA GLY A 26 -0.98 2.53 6.36
C GLY A 26 0.19 1.56 6.33
N LEU A 27 0.91 1.48 5.19
CA LEU A 27 2.13 0.71 5.09
C LEU A 27 3.23 1.27 6.02
N SER A 28 3.46 2.58 6.01
CA SER A 28 4.47 3.24 6.85
C SER A 28 4.18 3.10 8.35
N LEU A 29 2.91 3.17 8.75
CA LEU A 29 2.48 3.02 10.14
C LEU A 29 2.22 1.57 10.55
N ARG A 30 2.29 0.62 9.60
CA ARG A 30 1.95 -0.80 9.80
C ARG A 30 0.53 -0.99 10.37
N GLU A 31 -0.43 -0.24 9.84
CA GLU A 31 -1.84 -0.28 10.26
C GLU A 31 -2.69 -1.17 9.33
N GLY A 32 -3.82 -1.65 9.84
CA GLY A 32 -4.76 -2.49 9.09
C GLY A 32 -4.11 -3.78 8.58
N GLU A 33 -4.31 -4.08 7.29
CA GLU A 33 -3.71 -5.25 6.62
C GLU A 33 -2.18 -5.28 6.66
N PHE A 34 -1.52 -4.13 6.83
CA PHE A 34 -0.06 -4.05 6.88
C PHE A 34 0.53 -4.39 8.25
N SER A 35 -0.30 -4.54 9.29
CA SER A 35 0.14 -4.92 10.64
C SER A 35 0.81 -6.31 10.69
N ARG A 36 0.46 -7.19 9.74
CA ARG A 36 1.11 -8.49 9.57
C ARG A 36 2.61 -8.40 9.26
N TYR A 37 3.07 -7.23 8.82
CA TYR A 37 4.48 -6.96 8.49
C TYR A 37 5.19 -6.08 9.53
N LYS A 38 4.67 -6.00 10.76
CA LYS A 38 5.23 -5.11 11.81
C LYS A 38 6.70 -5.40 12.14
N ASP A 39 7.10 -6.68 12.09
CA ASP A 39 8.45 -7.14 12.44
C ASP A 39 9.31 -7.38 11.18
N GLU A 40 8.83 -6.94 10.01
CA GLU A 40 9.46 -7.17 8.72
C GLU A 40 9.86 -5.86 8.02
N GLU A 41 11.04 -5.88 7.42
CA GLU A 41 11.44 -4.88 6.45
C GLU A 41 10.67 -5.09 5.15
N VAL A 42 9.92 -4.07 4.72
CA VAL A 42 9.02 -4.16 3.57
C VAL A 42 9.41 -3.15 2.50
N GLU A 43 9.50 -3.61 1.26
CA GLU A 43 9.75 -2.81 0.07
C GLU A 43 8.49 -2.80 -0.81
N LEU A 44 7.96 -1.61 -1.09
CA LEU A 44 6.87 -1.45 -2.06
C LEU A 44 7.44 -1.40 -3.47
N VAL A 45 7.18 -2.42 -4.28
CA VAL A 45 7.76 -2.56 -5.63
C VAL A 45 6.82 -2.09 -6.73
N ALA A 46 5.50 -2.04 -6.47
CA ALA A 46 4.51 -1.57 -7.42
C ALA A 46 3.22 -1.12 -6.73
N LEU A 47 2.55 -0.14 -7.33
CA LEU A 47 1.20 0.29 -6.97
C LEU A 47 0.41 0.51 -8.27
N GLY A 48 -0.68 -0.23 -8.47
CA GLY A 48 -1.46 -0.18 -9.69
C GLY A 48 -2.95 -0.46 -9.46
N ASN A 49 -3.73 -0.47 -10.54
CA ASN A 49 -5.15 -0.80 -10.51
C ASN A 49 -5.60 -1.67 -11.69
N CYS A 50 -6.78 -2.27 -11.51
CA CYS A 50 -7.56 -2.98 -12.52
C CYS A 50 -8.99 -2.41 -12.57
#